data_AF-A0A2V0N3D3-F1
#
_entry.id   AF-A0A2V0N3D3-F1
#
_cell.length_a   1.000
_cell.length_b   1.000
_cell.length_c   1.000
_cell.angle_alpha   90.00
_cell.angle_beta   90.00
_cell.angle_gamma   90.00
#
_symmetry.space_group_name_H-M   'P 1'
#
loop_
_entity.id
_entity.type
_entity.pdbx_description
1 polymer ?
#
loop_
_entity_poly.entity_id
_entity_poly.type
_entity_poly.pdbx_seq_one_letter_code
_entity_poly.pdbx_strand_id
1 'polypeptide(L)'
;MISRAAHIRMDAPYGLRDSAFKERKAGKLPHVRVWAGAGSSDRVLTTDMLREVALPVLAVAAIVAYADVRTPLGLPGHRGLVWLAMLVAVALVRRETVIAVGAAATATTLALHLAAGPWGAARYLAAAVLLYAVAAWARRRPWLLALAAAPIHLVALAGSFISAERAAFHLVFGLTAGLLGWAVAFGMGRRREWVS
;
A
#
# COMPACT_ATOMS: atom_id res chain seq x y z
N MET A 1 64.64 36.60 -5.40
CA MET A 1 65.15 36.92 -4.04
C MET A 1 65.06 35.66 -3.20
N ILE A 2 66.21 35.01 -2.95
CA ILE A 2 66.82 34.81 -1.60
C ILE A 2 66.01 33.78 -0.77
N SER A 3 66.45 32.51 -0.69
CA SER A 3 67.17 31.90 0.48
C SER A 3 66.29 31.84 1.74
N ARG A 4 66.18 30.76 2.53
CA ARG A 4 67.24 29.90 3.05
C ARG A 4 66.62 28.76 3.87
N ALA A 5 67.33 27.64 3.96
CA ALA A 5 67.10 26.52 4.86
C ALA A 5 67.56 26.79 6.32
N ALA A 6 67.01 26.06 7.29
CA ALA A 6 67.65 25.57 8.53
C ALA A 6 66.69 24.55 9.21
N HIS A 7 66.92 23.24 9.28
CA HIS A 7 67.88 22.44 10.06
C HIS A 7 67.72 22.47 11.61
N ILE A 8 67.50 21.26 12.19
CA ILE A 8 68.09 20.69 13.45
C ILE A 8 67.55 21.28 14.78
N ARG A 9 67.35 20.58 15.90
CA ARG A 9 67.38 19.17 16.40
C ARG A 9 67.18 19.29 17.93
N MET A 10 66.55 18.34 18.60
CA MET A 10 67.06 17.67 19.82
C MET A 10 65.95 16.89 20.55
N ASP A 11 66.10 15.58 20.51
CA ASP A 11 65.55 14.63 21.47
C ASP A 11 66.24 14.80 22.83
N ALA A 12 65.51 14.58 23.93
CA ALA A 12 65.97 13.72 25.00
C ALA A 12 64.88 13.37 26.03
N PRO A 13 65.00 12.22 26.72
CA PRO A 13 63.93 11.48 27.40
C PRO A 13 64.07 11.53 28.94
N TYR A 14 63.41 10.59 29.64
CA TYR A 14 63.36 10.36 31.10
C TYR A 14 62.33 11.23 31.85
N GLY A 15 61.51 10.73 32.77
CA GLY A 15 61.38 9.41 33.37
C GLY A 15 60.25 9.45 34.41
N LEU A 16 59.77 8.26 34.77
CA LEU A 16 59.04 7.89 35.98
C LEU A 16 58.20 8.98 36.70
N ARG A 17 56.87 8.81 36.66
CA ARG A 17 56.04 9.07 37.83
C ARG A 17 55.13 7.89 38.10
N ASP A 18 55.53 7.14 39.12
CA ASP A 18 54.77 6.08 39.75
C ASP A 18 53.51 6.61 40.43
N SER A 19 52.49 5.76 40.40
CA SER A 19 51.49 5.56 41.45
C SER A 19 50.86 6.79 42.10
N ALA A 20 49.83 7.32 41.46
CA ALA A 20 48.74 7.99 42.18
C ALA A 20 47.48 7.98 41.32
N PHE A 21 46.57 7.04 41.60
CA PHE A 21 45.14 7.29 41.80
C PHE A 21 44.39 5.95 41.70
N LYS A 22 44.56 5.19 42.77
CA LYS A 22 43.75 4.05 43.14
C LYS A 22 42.38 4.60 43.57
N GLU A 23 41.49 4.82 42.61
CA GLU A 23 40.05 4.94 42.87
C GLU A 23 39.27 4.72 41.55
N ARG A 24 39.09 3.45 41.19
CA ARG A 24 38.07 3.09 40.20
C ARG A 24 36.71 3.39 40.85
N LYS A 25 36.13 4.52 40.46
CA LYS A 25 34.70 4.81 40.64
C LYS A 25 33.90 3.56 40.29
N ALA A 26 32.99 3.22 41.21
CA ALA A 26 31.97 2.19 41.08
C ALA A 26 31.48 2.09 39.63
N GLY A 27 31.70 0.93 39.02
CA GLY A 27 31.20 0.63 37.70
C GLY A 27 29.69 0.84 37.68
N LYS A 28 29.24 1.70 36.78
CA LYS A 28 27.87 1.62 36.25
C LYS A 28 27.71 0.18 35.74
N LEU A 29 26.93 -0.62 36.46
CA LEU A 29 26.42 -1.87 35.93
C LEU A 29 25.76 -1.52 34.58
N PRO A 30 26.15 -2.15 33.47
CA PRO A 30 25.38 -1.99 32.25
C PRO A 30 23.97 -2.48 32.56
N HIS A 31 22.98 -1.61 32.37
CA HIS A 31 21.60 -2.04 32.30
C HIS A 31 21.52 -3.08 31.17
N VAL A 32 21.61 -4.35 31.55
CA VAL A 32 21.24 -5.47 30.69
C VAL A 32 19.74 -5.34 30.53
N ARG A 33 19.34 -4.55 29.54
CA ARG A 33 17.98 -4.49 29.05
C ARG A 33 17.74 -5.85 28.42
N VAL A 34 17.30 -6.80 29.24
CA VAL A 34 16.84 -8.12 28.79
C VAL A 34 15.78 -7.83 27.75
N TRP A 35 16.17 -8.03 26.49
CA TRP A 35 15.32 -7.83 25.32
C TRP A 35 14.31 -8.98 25.31
N ALA A 36 13.25 -8.86 26.12
CA ALA A 36 12.05 -9.65 25.99
C ALA A 36 11.29 -9.18 24.72
N GLY A 37 11.90 -9.33 23.55
CA GLY A 37 11.45 -8.72 22.29
C GLY A 37 11.16 -9.70 21.16
N ALA A 38 11.53 -10.98 21.28
CA ALA A 38 11.32 -11.94 20.20
C ALA A 38 9.84 -12.23 19.94
N GLY A 39 9.00 -12.34 20.99
CA GLY A 39 7.60 -12.77 20.82
C GLY A 39 6.60 -11.69 20.38
N SER A 40 6.98 -10.41 20.37
CA SER A 40 6.10 -9.28 20.01
C SER A 40 6.26 -8.93 18.53
N SER A 41 7.49 -8.74 18.07
CA SER A 41 7.81 -8.40 16.68
C SER A 41 7.39 -9.51 15.72
N ASP A 42 7.62 -10.77 16.08
CA ASP A 42 7.24 -11.92 15.25
C ASP A 42 5.71 -12.04 15.10
N ARG A 43 4.96 -11.69 16.15
CA ARG A 43 3.49 -11.66 16.12
C ARG A 43 2.95 -10.52 15.27
N VAL A 44 3.55 -9.33 15.33
CA VAL A 44 3.17 -8.20 14.48
C VAL A 44 3.44 -8.53 13.01
N LEU A 45 4.64 -9.02 12.68
CA LEU A 45 5.04 -9.41 11.33
C LEU A 45 4.13 -10.51 10.76
N THR A 46 3.79 -11.52 11.55
CA THR A 46 2.89 -12.60 11.11
C THR A 46 1.46 -12.11 10.89
N THR A 47 0.94 -11.23 11.75
CA THR A 47 -0.39 -10.65 11.54
C THR A 47 -0.46 -9.72 10.34
N ASP A 48 0.58 -8.95 10.07
CA ASP A 48 0.66 -8.07 8.91
C ASP A 48 0.76 -8.89 7.62
N MET A 49 1.64 -9.89 7.59
CA MET A 49 1.79 -10.80 6.45
C MET A 49 0.49 -11.58 6.17
N LEU A 50 -0.20 -12.03 7.23
CA LEU A 50 -1.50 -12.69 7.08
C LEU A 50 -2.55 -11.75 6.48
N ARG A 51 -2.61 -10.47 6.91
CA ARG A 51 -3.52 -9.47 6.34
C ARG A 51 -3.22 -9.17 4.88
N GLU A 52 -1.94 -9.10 4.53
CA GLU A 52 -1.49 -8.83 3.16
C GLU A 52 -1.81 -9.94 2.18
N VAL A 53 -1.93 -11.19 2.63
CA VAL A 53 -2.35 -12.33 1.80
C VAL A 53 -3.86 -12.52 1.85
N ALA A 54 -4.46 -12.43 3.04
CA ALA A 54 -5.89 -12.62 3.22
C ALA A 54 -6.70 -11.58 2.45
N LEU A 55 -6.26 -10.32 2.39
CA LEU A 55 -6.99 -9.26 1.70
C LEU A 55 -7.13 -9.52 0.18
N PRO A 56 -6.06 -9.77 -0.60
CA PRO A 56 -6.18 -10.20 -2.00
C PRO A 56 -7.12 -11.38 -2.21
N VAL A 57 -7.01 -12.41 -1.37
CA VAL A 57 -7.85 -13.61 -1.48
C VAL A 57 -9.32 -13.28 -1.22
N LEU A 58 -9.60 -12.55 -0.13
CA LEU A 58 -10.94 -12.08 0.21
C LEU A 58 -11.50 -11.13 -0.85
N ALA A 59 -10.67 -10.29 -1.45
CA ALA A 59 -11.07 -9.40 -2.53
C ALA A 59 -11.51 -10.18 -3.77
N VAL A 60 -10.74 -11.19 -4.21
CA VAL A 60 -11.15 -12.07 -5.32
C VAL A 60 -12.46 -12.78 -4.97
N ALA A 61 -12.54 -13.38 -3.78
CA ALA A 61 -13.74 -14.11 -3.34
C ALA A 61 -14.98 -13.21 -3.29
N ALA A 62 -14.86 -12.00 -2.72
CA ALA A 62 -15.95 -11.04 -2.64
C ALA A 62 -16.40 -10.56 -4.02
N ILE A 63 -15.46 -10.29 -4.94
CA ILE A 63 -15.77 -9.92 -6.32
C ILE A 63 -16.54 -11.02 -7.02
N VAL A 64 -16.06 -12.26 -6.92
CA VAL A 64 -16.67 -13.43 -7.58
C VAL A 64 -18.05 -13.70 -7.00
N ALA A 65 -18.19 -13.71 -5.67
CA ALA A 65 -19.47 -13.92 -5.00
C ALA A 65 -20.49 -12.83 -5.35
N TYR A 66 -20.04 -11.58 -5.50
CA TYR A 66 -20.92 -10.46 -5.86
C TYR A 66 -21.22 -10.38 -7.37
N ALA A 67 -20.46 -11.08 -8.22
CA ALA A 67 -20.62 -11.00 -9.67
C ALA A 67 -21.99 -11.49 -10.16
N ASP A 68 -22.61 -12.44 -9.45
CA ASP A 68 -23.94 -12.98 -9.79
C ASP A 68 -25.09 -12.29 -9.04
N VAL A 69 -24.80 -11.40 -8.10
CA VAL A 69 -25.85 -10.63 -7.41
C VAL A 69 -26.50 -9.68 -8.42
N ARG A 70 -27.63 -10.10 -8.97
CA ARG A 70 -28.51 -9.25 -9.78
C ARG A 70 -29.33 -8.39 -8.82
N THR A 71 -28.79 -7.26 -8.38
CA THR A 71 -29.65 -6.29 -7.67
C THR A 71 -30.73 -5.80 -8.65
N PRO A 72 -32.02 -5.93 -8.30
CA PRO A 72 -33.14 -5.53 -9.17
C PRO A 72 -33.27 -4.01 -9.35
N LEU A 73 -32.30 -3.23 -8.87
CA LEU A 73 -32.37 -1.77 -8.83
C LEU A 73 -32.22 -1.09 -10.21
N GLY A 74 -31.98 -1.81 -11.30
CA GLY A 74 -31.82 -1.19 -12.64
C GLY A 74 -30.66 -0.19 -12.74
N LEU A 75 -29.90 0.03 -11.67
CA LEU A 75 -28.84 1.02 -11.58
C LEU A 75 -27.58 0.49 -12.30
N PRO A 76 -27.13 1.15 -13.37
CA PRO A 76 -25.91 0.78 -14.06
C PRO A 76 -24.72 1.06 -13.13
N GLY A 77 -23.90 0.03 -12.83
CA GLY A 77 -22.60 0.21 -12.18
C GLY A 77 -22.39 -0.45 -10.81
N HIS A 78 -23.42 -1.02 -10.17
CA HIS A 78 -23.30 -1.61 -8.83
C HIS A 78 -22.23 -2.72 -8.71
N ARG A 79 -22.06 -3.57 -9.74
CA ARG A 79 -21.00 -4.59 -9.76
C ARG A 79 -19.60 -3.97 -9.76
N GLY A 80 -19.44 -2.87 -10.50
CA GLY A 80 -18.19 -2.13 -10.54
C GLY A 80 -17.88 -1.41 -9.24
N LEU A 81 -18.89 -1.05 -8.42
CA LEU A 81 -18.69 -0.46 -7.10
C LEU A 81 -17.92 -1.43 -6.18
N VAL A 82 -18.45 -2.65 -5.99
CA VAL A 82 -17.80 -3.66 -5.13
C VAL A 82 -16.44 -4.04 -5.68
N TRP A 83 -16.35 -4.25 -6.99
CA TRP A 83 -15.10 -4.58 -7.66
C TRP A 83 -14.01 -3.52 -7.45
N LEU A 84 -14.35 -2.25 -7.70
CA LEU A 84 -13.39 -1.15 -7.58
C LEU A 84 -13.04 -0.87 -6.12
N ALA A 85 -14.00 -0.96 -5.19
CA ALA A 85 -13.74 -0.77 -3.77
C ALA A 85 -12.72 -1.80 -3.23
N MET A 86 -12.89 -3.07 -3.59
CA MET A 86 -11.95 -4.12 -3.20
C MET A 86 -10.56 -3.91 -3.81
N LEU A 87 -10.47 -3.52 -5.07
CA LEU A 87 -9.18 -3.22 -5.70
C LEU A 87 -8.51 -1.97 -5.13
N VAL A 88 -9.26 -0.92 -4.79
CA VAL A 88 -8.72 0.27 -4.10
C VAL A 88 -8.15 -0.15 -2.74
N ALA A 89 -8.88 -0.97 -1.96
CA ALA A 89 -8.36 -1.48 -0.69
C ALA A 89 -7.06 -2.26 -0.88
N VAL A 90 -7.01 -3.19 -1.85
CA VAL A 90 -5.80 -3.94 -2.21
C VAL A 90 -4.68 -2.99 -2.65
N ALA A 91 -4.96 -1.98 -3.46
CA ALA A 91 -3.96 -1.04 -3.96
C ALA A 91 -3.33 -0.18 -2.86
N LEU A 92 -4.12 0.18 -1.85
CA LEU A 92 -3.68 0.93 -0.69
C LEU A 92 -2.83 0.10 0.28
N VAL A 93 -3.01 -1.23 0.30
CA VAL A 93 -2.26 -2.15 1.16
C VAL A 93 -1.03 -2.70 0.44
N ARG A 94 -1.20 -3.23 -0.78
CA ARG A 94 -0.14 -3.77 -1.63
C ARG A 94 -0.45 -3.55 -3.11
N ARG A 95 -0.02 -2.41 -3.65
CA ARG A 95 -0.22 -2.05 -5.06
C ARG A 95 0.28 -3.13 -6.03
N GLU A 96 1.36 -3.84 -5.69
CA GLU A 96 1.96 -4.88 -6.54
C GLU A 96 1.00 -6.03 -6.83
N THR A 97 0.03 -6.27 -5.94
CA THR A 97 -0.94 -7.36 -6.06
C THR A 97 -2.21 -6.98 -6.82
N VAL A 98 -2.43 -5.69 -7.10
CA VAL A 98 -3.68 -5.17 -7.71
C VAL A 98 -3.95 -5.79 -9.08
N ILE A 99 -2.92 -5.84 -9.94
CA ILE A 99 -3.06 -6.41 -11.28
C ILE A 99 -3.37 -7.91 -11.17
N ALA A 100 -2.69 -8.62 -10.28
CA ALA A 100 -2.93 -10.05 -10.07
C ALA A 100 -4.35 -10.32 -9.55
N VAL A 101 -4.83 -9.56 -8.58
CA VAL A 101 -6.20 -9.66 -8.05
C VAL A 101 -7.23 -9.32 -9.12
N GLY A 102 -7.01 -8.23 -9.87
CA GLY A 102 -7.87 -7.83 -10.97
C GLY A 102 -7.95 -8.91 -12.05
N ALA A 103 -6.80 -9.42 -12.50
CA ALA A 103 -6.72 -10.48 -13.50
C ALA A 103 -7.35 -11.79 -13.00
N ALA A 104 -7.07 -12.21 -11.77
CA ALA A 104 -7.63 -13.42 -11.19
C ALA A 104 -9.16 -13.33 -11.06
N ALA A 105 -9.68 -12.20 -10.59
CA ALA A 105 -11.11 -11.99 -10.47
C ALA A 105 -11.80 -11.92 -11.85
N THR A 106 -11.19 -11.25 -12.84
CA THR A 106 -11.69 -11.22 -14.21
C THR A 106 -11.68 -12.61 -14.86
N ALA A 107 -10.60 -13.38 -14.71
CA ALA A 107 -10.50 -14.74 -15.23
C ALA A 107 -11.52 -15.67 -14.58
N THR A 108 -11.69 -15.58 -13.26
CA THR A 108 -12.64 -16.41 -12.51
C THR A 108 -14.08 -16.09 -12.91
N THR A 109 -14.44 -14.80 -13.01
CA THR A 109 -15.79 -14.39 -13.45
C THR A 109 -16.08 -14.76 -14.90
N LEU A 110 -15.07 -14.77 -15.78
CA LEU A 110 -15.20 -15.31 -17.15
C LEU A 110 -15.42 -16.82 -17.15
N ALA A 111 -14.60 -17.58 -16.41
CA ALA A 111 -14.70 -19.04 -16.34
C ALA A 111 -16.06 -19.50 -15.79
N LEU A 112 -16.60 -18.76 -14.83
CA LEU A 112 -17.92 -19.00 -14.25
C LEU A 112 -19.08 -18.43 -15.08
N HIS A 113 -18.81 -17.84 -16.25
CA HIS A 113 -19.81 -17.21 -17.13
C HIS A 113 -20.62 -16.08 -16.43
N LEU A 114 -20.04 -15.45 -15.41
CA LEU A 114 -20.64 -14.35 -14.65
C LEU A 114 -20.31 -12.97 -15.25
N ALA A 115 -19.30 -12.92 -16.11
CA ALA A 115 -18.85 -11.70 -16.77
C ALA A 115 -19.87 -11.18 -17.79
N ALA A 116 -19.94 -9.86 -17.94
CA ALA A 116 -20.77 -9.18 -18.94
C ALA A 116 -20.25 -9.31 -20.40
N GLY A 117 -19.60 -10.44 -20.72
CA GLY A 117 -18.93 -10.71 -21.99
C GLY A 117 -17.47 -10.25 -22.08
N PRO A 118 -16.76 -10.58 -23.17
CA PRO A 118 -15.32 -10.32 -23.33
C PRO A 118 -14.96 -8.83 -23.21
N TRP A 119 -15.79 -7.96 -23.78
CA TRP A 119 -15.59 -6.51 -23.70
C TRP A 119 -15.83 -5.94 -22.31
N GLY A 120 -16.67 -6.58 -21.49
CA GLY A 120 -16.81 -6.24 -20.08
C GLY A 120 -15.54 -6.60 -19.31
N ALA A 121 -15.03 -7.82 -19.50
CA ALA A 121 -13.80 -8.29 -18.88
C ALA A 121 -12.58 -7.40 -19.22
N ALA A 122 -12.44 -6.99 -20.48
CA ALA A 122 -11.38 -6.08 -20.91
C ALA A 122 -11.42 -4.72 -20.18
N ARG A 123 -12.62 -4.15 -19.97
CA ARG A 123 -12.80 -2.89 -19.23
C ARG A 123 -12.42 -3.02 -17.75
N TYR A 124 -12.75 -4.14 -17.11
CA TYR A 124 -12.31 -4.41 -15.74
C TYR A 124 -10.78 -4.53 -15.65
N LEU A 125 -10.15 -5.24 -16.58
CA LEU A 125 -8.69 -5.35 -16.59
C LEU A 125 -8.01 -3.99 -16.83
N ALA A 126 -8.52 -3.18 -17.76
CA ALA A 126 -8.03 -1.83 -18.02
C ALA A 126 -8.13 -0.93 -16.79
N ALA A 127 -9.24 -1.00 -16.05
CA ALA A 127 -9.41 -0.27 -14.80
C ALA A 127 -8.39 -0.70 -13.72
N ALA A 128 -8.05 -1.98 -13.64
CA ALA A 128 -7.04 -2.48 -12.69
C ALA A 128 -5.63 -1.95 -13.03
N VAL A 129 -5.27 -1.93 -14.32
CA VAL A 129 -4.01 -1.35 -14.80
C VAL A 129 -3.94 0.15 -14.50
N LEU A 130 -5.02 0.89 -14.78
CA LEU A 130 -5.08 2.32 -14.51
C LEU A 130 -4.97 2.60 -13.00
N LEU A 131 -5.64 1.81 -12.17
CA LEU A 131 -5.55 1.92 -10.71
C LEU A 131 -4.13 1.65 -10.22
N TYR A 132 -3.44 0.64 -10.76
CA TYR A 132 -2.04 0.37 -10.43
C TYR A 132 -1.12 1.55 -10.80
N ALA A 133 -1.28 2.12 -11.99
CA ALA A 133 -0.52 3.28 -12.43
C ALA A 133 -0.75 4.51 -11.53
N VAL A 134 -2.01 4.79 -11.19
CA VAL A 134 -2.35 5.87 -10.27
C VAL A 134 -1.80 5.61 -8.87
N ALA A 135 -1.85 4.37 -8.37
CA ALA A 135 -1.28 4.02 -7.07
C ALA A 135 0.26 4.21 -7.04
N ALA A 136 0.95 3.92 -8.15
CA ALA A 136 2.38 4.15 -8.30
C ALA A 136 2.74 5.66 -8.33
N TRP A 137 1.90 6.47 -8.97
CA TRP A 137 2.05 7.93 -9.02
C TRP A 137 1.70 8.60 -7.68
N ALA A 138 0.59 8.19 -7.08
CA ALA A 138 0.06 8.73 -5.83
C ALA A 138 0.71 8.15 -4.56
N ARG A 139 1.90 7.53 -4.66
CA ARG A 139 2.58 6.85 -3.52
C ARG A 139 2.66 7.70 -2.25
N ARG A 140 2.88 9.01 -2.38
CA ARG A 140 2.98 9.95 -1.24
C ARG A 140 1.63 10.49 -0.78
N ARG A 141 0.56 10.29 -1.55
CA ARG A 141 -0.77 10.85 -1.30
C ARG A 141 -1.90 9.88 -1.73
N PRO A 142 -2.00 8.64 -1.22
CA PRO A 142 -3.06 7.69 -1.55
C PRO A 142 -4.48 8.11 -1.22
N TRP A 143 -4.73 9.22 -0.50
CA TRP A 143 -6.07 9.81 -0.50
C TRP A 143 -6.48 10.22 -1.93
N LEU A 144 -5.53 10.57 -2.80
CA LEU A 144 -5.76 10.80 -4.24
C LEU A 144 -6.23 9.54 -4.96
N LEU A 145 -5.83 8.34 -4.49
CA LEU A 145 -6.27 7.08 -5.08
C LEU A 145 -7.77 6.87 -4.89
N ALA A 146 -8.30 7.27 -3.73
CA ALA A 146 -9.74 7.24 -3.46
C ALA A 146 -10.51 8.20 -4.39
N LEU A 147 -9.97 9.39 -4.65
CA LEU A 147 -10.59 10.34 -5.59
C LEU A 147 -10.48 9.87 -7.04
N ALA A 148 -9.34 9.27 -7.42
CA ALA A 148 -9.12 8.76 -8.77
C ALA A 148 -10.03 7.57 -9.12
N ALA A 149 -10.60 6.88 -8.13
CA ALA A 149 -11.59 5.84 -8.37
C ALA A 149 -12.81 6.36 -9.16
N ALA A 150 -13.21 7.63 -8.97
CA ALA A 150 -14.29 8.26 -9.73
C ALA A 150 -14.04 8.28 -11.25
N PRO A 151 -12.96 8.90 -11.76
CA PRO A 151 -12.66 8.87 -13.20
C PRO A 151 -12.27 7.47 -13.70
N ILE A 152 -11.65 6.61 -12.88
CA ILE A 152 -11.35 5.22 -13.30
C ILE A 152 -12.65 4.45 -13.59
N HIS A 153 -13.71 4.67 -12.81
CA HIS A 153 -14.98 3.98 -13.01
C HIS A 153 -15.66 4.35 -14.34
N LEU A 154 -15.30 5.48 -14.96
CA LEU A 154 -15.78 5.87 -16.29
C LEU A 154 -15.30 4.92 -17.40
N VAL A 155 -14.25 4.11 -17.18
CA VAL A 155 -13.80 3.08 -18.14
C VAL A 155 -14.92 2.08 -18.44
N ALA A 156 -15.87 1.90 -17.51
CA ALA A 156 -17.06 1.09 -17.75
C ALA A 156 -17.93 1.61 -18.91
N LEU A 157 -17.86 2.91 -19.23
CA LEU A 157 -18.61 3.57 -20.30
C LEU A 157 -17.88 3.60 -21.64
N ALA A 158 -16.64 3.10 -21.70
CA ALA A 158 -15.86 3.10 -22.93
C ALA A 158 -16.61 2.39 -24.08
N GLY A 159 -16.72 3.06 -25.23
CA GLY A 159 -17.41 2.53 -26.42
C GLY A 159 -18.93 2.67 -26.41
N SER A 160 -19.52 3.46 -25.51
CA SER A 160 -20.97 3.73 -25.46
C SER A 160 -21.29 5.20 -25.70
N PHE A 161 -22.50 5.51 -26.17
CA PHE A 161 -23.05 6.87 -26.09
C PHE A 161 -23.31 7.22 -24.61
N ILE A 162 -22.71 8.31 -24.14
CA ILE A 162 -22.71 8.69 -22.72
C ILE A 162 -23.66 9.87 -22.53
N SER A 163 -24.74 9.68 -21.76
CA SER A 163 -25.51 10.80 -21.22
C SER A 163 -24.80 11.37 -19.99
N ALA A 164 -24.97 12.67 -19.73
CA ALA A 164 -24.40 13.33 -18.56
C ALA A 164 -24.87 12.69 -17.25
N GLU A 165 -26.14 12.29 -17.18
CA GLU A 165 -26.72 11.59 -16.04
C GLU A 165 -26.03 10.24 -15.78
N ARG A 166 -25.81 9.44 -16.84
CA ARG A 166 -25.13 8.15 -16.72
C ARG A 166 -23.67 8.32 -16.30
N ALA A 167 -22.99 9.35 -16.79
CA ALA A 167 -21.63 9.70 -16.37
C ALA A 167 -21.61 10.11 -14.89
N ALA A 168 -22.56 10.94 -14.44
CA ALA A 168 -22.67 11.38 -13.05
C ALA A 168 -22.86 10.21 -12.10
N PHE A 169 -23.73 9.24 -12.42
CA PHE A 169 -23.86 8.01 -11.64
C PHE A 169 -22.54 7.25 -11.53
N HIS A 170 -21.80 7.09 -12.62
CA HIS A 170 -20.51 6.39 -12.59
C HIS A 170 -19.46 7.15 -11.77
N LEU A 171 -19.46 8.47 -11.80
CA LEU A 171 -18.57 9.29 -10.95
C LEU A 171 -18.91 9.10 -9.46
N VAL A 172 -20.19 9.17 -9.11
CA VAL A 172 -20.64 8.95 -7.72
C VAL A 172 -20.29 7.54 -7.26
N PHE A 173 -20.60 6.51 -8.05
CA PHE A 173 -20.23 5.13 -7.72
C PHE A 173 -18.71 4.96 -7.59
N GLY A 174 -17.92 5.52 -8.51
CA GLY A 174 -16.47 5.44 -8.44
C GLY A 174 -15.91 6.14 -7.20
N LEU A 175 -16.45 7.31 -6.84
CA LEU A 175 -16.07 8.02 -5.61
C LEU A 175 -16.43 7.20 -4.36
N THR A 176 -17.66 6.67 -4.29
CA THR A 176 -18.11 5.82 -3.18
C THR A 176 -17.24 4.57 -3.05
N ALA A 177 -16.87 3.93 -4.17
CA ALA A 177 -15.93 2.81 -4.18
C ALA A 177 -14.56 3.20 -3.62
N GLY A 178 -14.02 4.34 -4.07
CA GLY A 178 -12.75 4.86 -3.58
C GLY A 178 -12.74 5.12 -2.08
N LEU A 179 -13.79 5.76 -1.56
CA LEU A 179 -13.94 6.03 -0.13
C LEU A 179 -14.12 4.74 0.68
N LEU A 180 -14.90 3.77 0.18
CA LEU A 180 -15.11 2.49 0.84
C LEU A 180 -13.81 1.68 0.90
N GLY A 181 -13.08 1.58 -0.21
CA GLY A 181 -11.78 0.91 -0.27
C GLY A 181 -10.76 1.57 0.66
N TRP A 182 -10.79 2.90 0.74
CA TRP A 182 -9.96 3.66 1.69
C TRP A 182 -10.31 3.38 3.14
N ALA A 183 -11.60 3.32 3.48
CA ALA A 183 -12.08 2.97 4.82
C ALA A 183 -11.65 1.54 5.23
N VAL A 184 -11.77 0.57 4.32
CA VAL A 184 -11.30 -0.82 4.54
C VAL A 184 -9.79 -0.83 4.81
N ALA A 185 -8.99 -0.18 3.95
CA ALA A 185 -7.54 -0.12 4.13
C ALA A 185 -7.14 0.60 5.44
N PHE A 186 -7.90 1.62 5.86
CA PHE A 186 -7.69 2.31 7.13
C PHE A 186 -8.00 1.43 8.33
N GLY A 187 -9.11 0.67 8.28
CA GLY A 187 -9.49 -0.32 9.29
C GLY A 187 -8.45 -1.44 9.47
N MET A 188 -7.69 -1.76 8.40
CA MET A 188 -6.64 -2.76 8.42
C MET A 188 -5.32 -2.32 9.07
N GLY A 189 -5.19 -1.06 9.54
CA GLY A 189 -4.09 -0.67 10.43
C GLY A 189 -3.08 0.34 9.87
N ARG A 190 -3.26 0.87 8.65
CA ARG A 190 -2.35 1.90 8.10
C ARG A 190 -2.42 3.27 8.78
N ARG A 191 -3.05 3.42 9.96
CA ARG A 191 -3.31 4.72 10.62
C ARG A 191 -2.06 5.61 10.81
N ARG A 192 -0.86 5.04 10.87
CA ARG A 192 0.36 5.75 11.29
C ARG A 192 1.16 6.42 10.18
N GLU A 193 0.96 6.04 8.92
CA GLU A 193 1.79 6.55 7.80
C GLU A 193 1.17 7.75 7.07
N TRP A 194 -0.11 8.06 7.33
CA TRP A 194 -0.87 9.12 6.64
C TRP A 194 -0.84 10.48 7.33
N VAL A 195 -0.41 10.49 8.59
CA VAL A 195 -0.48 11.65 9.51
C VAL A 195 0.91 12.17 9.87
N SER A 196 1.97 11.47 9.45
CA SER A 196 3.38 11.90 9.55
C SER A 196 3.86 12.52 8.26
#